data_AF-A0A1X6ZBW5-F1
#
_entry.id   AF-A0A1X6ZBW5-F1
#
_cell.length_a   1.000
_cell.length_b   1.000
_cell.length_c   1.000
_cell.angle_alpha   90.00
_cell.angle_beta   90.00
_cell.angle_gamma   90.00
#
_symmetry.space_group_name_H-M   'P 1'
#
loop_
_entity.id
_entity.type
_entity.pdbx_description
1 polymer ?
#
loop_
_entity_poly.entity_id
_entity_poly.type
_entity_poly.pdbx_seq_one_letter_code
_entity_poly.pdbx_strand_id
1 'polypeptide(L)' 'MRWTAFPVPISALLRLTAGSYLRSDPVPAAPPPGPAFCDVEEMRIFSEAEIDWRATHAPWNLRRDLKTNATWEAECPATS' A
#
# COMPACT_ATOMS: atom_id res chain seq x y z
N MET A 1 18.94 29.42 66.58
CA MET A 1 18.08 30.55 66.16
C MET A 1 17.05 30.03 65.17
N ARG A 2 15.76 30.10 65.54
CA ARG A 2 14.59 29.92 64.66
C ARG A 2 14.42 31.19 63.84
N TRP A 3 14.23 31.10 62.53
CA TRP A 3 13.44 32.08 61.77
C TRP A 3 12.57 31.33 60.76
N THR A 4 11.27 31.46 60.98
CA THR A 4 10.14 31.05 60.16
C THR A 4 9.92 32.06 59.03
N ALA A 5 9.49 31.61 57.84
CA ALA A 5 8.33 32.16 57.12
C ALA A 5 8.21 31.57 55.69
N PHE A 6 7.16 30.78 55.46
CA PHE A 6 6.37 30.77 54.22
C PHE A 6 5.54 32.09 54.16
N PRO A 7 5.06 32.63 53.02
CA PRO A 7 4.31 31.94 51.93
C PRO A 7 4.72 32.43 50.51
N VAL A 8 4.26 31.90 49.36
CA VAL A 8 2.92 32.04 48.73
C VAL A 8 2.84 31.05 47.54
N PRO A 9 1.68 30.38 47.31
CA PRO A 9 1.46 29.49 46.17
C PRO A 9 1.05 30.28 44.93
N ILE A 10 1.76 30.09 43.81
CA ILE A 10 1.40 30.67 42.52
C ILE A 10 0.99 29.52 41.59
N SER A 11 -0.29 29.55 41.21
CA SER A 11 -0.83 28.96 39.98
C SER A 11 -0.80 27.42 39.89
N ALA A 12 -1.84 26.68 40.24
CA ALA A 12 -3.18 26.70 39.61
C ALA A 12 -3.12 27.13 38.13
N LEU A 13 -3.53 26.24 37.23
CA LEU A 13 -3.65 26.42 35.76
C LEU A 13 -2.47 25.95 34.88
N LEU A 14 -2.08 24.69 35.01
CA LEU A 14 -1.78 23.86 33.83
C LEU A 14 -2.89 22.79 33.76
N ARG A 15 -4.07 23.16 33.25
CA ARG A 15 -4.52 22.97 31.87
C ARG A 15 -4.44 21.50 31.39
N LEU A 16 -5.61 21.01 31.00
CA LEU A 16 -5.91 19.88 30.09
C LEU A 16 -5.93 18.51 30.78
N THR A 17 -7.03 18.07 31.40
CA THR A 17 -8.23 17.47 30.76
C THR A 17 -7.97 16.72 29.46
N ALA A 18 -8.48 15.47 29.44
CA ALA A 18 -8.70 14.58 28.29
C ALA A 18 -7.54 13.62 27.93
N GLY A 19 -7.25 12.68 28.83
CA GLY A 19 -6.67 11.38 28.48
C GLY A 19 -7.77 10.33 28.28
N SER A 20 -8.84 10.66 27.57
CA SER A 20 -9.85 9.70 27.11
C SER A 20 -9.60 9.44 25.63
N TYR A 21 -9.89 8.22 25.18
CA TYR A 21 -9.82 7.75 23.79
C TYR A 21 -8.45 7.22 23.33
N LEU A 22 -7.92 6.20 24.02
CA LEU A 22 -7.35 5.07 23.28
C LEU A 22 -8.50 4.32 22.61
N ARG A 23 -9.06 4.94 21.57
CA ARG A 23 -9.84 4.23 20.57
C ARG A 23 -8.80 3.42 19.81
N SER A 24 -8.77 2.12 20.04
CA SER A 24 -8.09 1.19 19.14
C SER A 24 -8.83 1.26 17.82
N ASP A 25 -8.49 2.23 16.98
CA ASP A 25 -8.95 2.20 15.60
C ASP A 25 -8.47 0.85 15.04
N PRO A 26 -9.36 0.07 14.41
CA PRO A 26 -8.94 -1.18 13.78
C PRO A 26 -7.81 -0.82 12.83
N VAL A 27 -6.64 -1.42 13.03
CA VAL A 27 -5.53 -1.31 12.07
C VAL A 27 -6.14 -1.69 10.72
N PRO A 28 -6.18 -0.77 9.74
CA PRO A 28 -6.74 -1.10 8.45
C PRO A 28 -6.00 -2.34 7.95
N ALA A 29 -6.75 -3.36 7.52
CA ALA A 29 -6.18 -4.53 6.89
C ALA A 29 -5.12 -4.05 5.89
N ALA A 30 -3.95 -4.68 5.89
CA ALA A 30 -2.90 -4.35 4.94
C ALA A 30 -3.56 -4.21 3.56
N PRO A 31 -3.27 -3.12 2.81
CA PRO A 31 -3.80 -3.00 1.47
C PRO A 31 -3.50 -4.32 0.74
N PRO A 32 -4.42 -4.81 -0.11
CA PRO A 32 -4.11 -5.96 -0.94
C PRO A 32 -2.74 -5.72 -1.58
N PRO A 33 -1.92 -6.77 -1.75
CA PRO A 33 -0.57 -6.62 -2.31
C PRO A 33 -0.65 -5.66 -3.48
N GLY A 34 0.23 -4.63 -3.46
CA GLY A 34 0.20 -3.52 -4.40
C GLY A 34 0.07 -4.00 -5.86
N PRO A 35 -0.39 -3.15 -6.79
CA PRO A 35 -0.83 -3.59 -8.10
C PRO A 35 0.27 -4.38 -8.78
N ALA A 36 0.06 -5.68 -9.00
CA ALA A 36 1.15 -6.56 -9.40
C ALA A 36 1.47 -6.43 -10.92
N PHE A 37 0.68 -5.59 -11.60
CA PHE A 37 0.99 -4.89 -12.84
C PHE A 37 2.15 -3.87 -12.80
N CYS A 38 2.75 -3.55 -11.64
CA CYS A 38 3.91 -2.64 -11.60
C CYS A 38 5.10 -3.15 -12.44
N ASP A 39 5.20 -4.47 -12.64
CA ASP A 39 6.26 -5.13 -13.39
C ASP A 39 5.87 -5.50 -14.84
N VAL A 40 4.68 -5.08 -15.28
CA VAL A 40 4.11 -5.38 -16.58
C VAL A 40 4.17 -4.13 -17.46
N GLU A 41 4.75 -4.28 -18.64
CA GLU A 41 4.94 -3.16 -19.57
C GLU A 41 3.64 -2.81 -20.33
N GLU A 42 2.70 -3.74 -20.48
CA GLU A 42 1.40 -3.52 -21.12
C GLU A 42 0.26 -4.15 -20.30
N MET A 43 -0.71 -3.37 -19.81
CA MET A 43 -1.88 -3.88 -19.07
C MET A 43 -2.93 -4.49 -20.01
N ARG A 44 -2.57 -5.53 -20.76
CA ARG A 44 -3.50 -6.27 -21.64
C ARG A 44 -3.05 -7.72 -21.80
N ILE A 45 -3.97 -8.58 -22.24
CA ILE A 45 -3.66 -9.93 -22.68
C ILE A 45 -3.48 -9.99 -24.20
N PHE A 46 -2.45 -10.70 -24.65
CA PHE A 46 -2.19 -10.99 -26.06
C PHE A 46 -2.88 -12.30 -26.44
N SER A 47 -3.64 -12.28 -27.54
CA SER A 47 -4.19 -13.52 -28.11
C SER A 47 -3.08 -14.40 -28.70
N GLU A 48 -3.33 -15.70 -28.79
CA GLU A 48 -2.39 -16.66 -29.40
C GLU A 48 -2.02 -16.27 -30.84
N ALA A 49 -3.01 -15.89 -31.65
CA ALA A 49 -2.78 -15.41 -33.02
C ALA A 49 -1.91 -14.14 -33.08
N GLU A 50 -2.02 -13.25 -32.09
CA GLU A 50 -1.15 -12.07 -31.99
C GLU A 50 0.28 -12.47 -31.61
N ILE A 51 0.44 -13.41 -30.68
CA ILE A 51 1.76 -13.95 -30.30
C ILE A 51 2.43 -14.63 -31.50
N ASP A 52 1.70 -15.42 -32.28
CA ASP A 52 2.21 -16.07 -33.49
C ASP A 52 2.64 -15.06 -34.56
N TRP A 53 1.81 -14.04 -34.77
CA TRP A 53 2.16 -12.96 -35.69
C TRP A 53 3.44 -12.24 -35.22
N ARG A 54 3.53 -11.93 -33.91
CA ARG A 54 4.70 -11.27 -33.32
C ARG A 54 5.95 -12.14 -33.32
N ALA A 55 5.82 -13.45 -33.22
CA ALA A 55 6.95 -14.36 -33.36
C ALA A 55 7.63 -14.23 -34.72
N THR A 56 6.86 -13.90 -35.76
CA THR A 56 7.38 -13.70 -37.12
C THR A 56 7.82 -12.26 -37.37
N HIS A 57 7.10 -11.26 -36.85
CA HIS A 57 7.28 -9.85 -37.24
C HIS A 57 7.97 -8.98 -36.19
N ALA A 58 7.90 -9.35 -34.90
CA ALA A 58 8.49 -8.60 -33.79
C ALA A 58 9.08 -9.53 -32.70
N PRO A 59 9.97 -10.48 -33.05
CA PRO A 59 10.44 -11.51 -32.12
C PRO A 59 11.20 -10.96 -30.91
N TRP A 60 11.74 -9.73 -31.00
CA TRP A 60 12.39 -9.07 -29.87
C TRP A 60 11.42 -8.73 -28.72
N ASN A 61 10.10 -8.66 -28.99
CA ASN A 61 9.08 -8.38 -27.99
C ASN A 61 8.49 -9.65 -27.33
N LEU A 62 8.68 -10.83 -27.94
CA LEU A 62 8.05 -12.08 -27.50
C LEU A 62 8.23 -12.36 -26.00
N ARG A 63 9.45 -12.19 -25.48
CA ARG A 63 9.75 -12.44 -24.07
C ARG A 63 8.91 -11.56 -23.13
N ARG A 64 8.70 -10.30 -23.53
CA ARG A 64 7.90 -9.33 -22.79
C ARG A 64 6.42 -9.64 -22.93
N ASP A 65 5.95 -9.94 -24.13
CA ASP A 65 4.55 -10.26 -24.39
C ASP A 65 4.10 -11.52 -23.62
N LEU A 66 4.95 -12.55 -23.57
CA LEU A 66 4.72 -13.76 -22.77
C LEU A 66 4.73 -13.49 -21.27
N LYS A 67 5.67 -12.64 -20.79
CA LYS A 67 5.70 -12.23 -19.38
C LYS A 67 4.39 -11.53 -19.00
N THR A 68 3.92 -10.62 -19.85
CA THR A 68 2.66 -9.91 -19.66
C THR A 68 1.46 -10.87 -19.55
N ASN A 69 1.35 -11.84 -20.46
CA ASN A 69 0.28 -12.85 -20.39
C ASN A 69 0.35 -13.68 -19.10
N ALA A 70 1.54 -14.14 -18.72
CA ALA A 70 1.72 -14.94 -17.51
C ALA A 70 1.36 -14.14 -16.24
N THR A 71 1.72 -12.86 -16.19
CA THR A 71 1.32 -11.98 -15.08
C THR A 71 -0.19 -11.77 -15.05
N TRP A 72 -0.82 -11.58 -16.22
CA TRP A 72 -2.27 -11.46 -16.31
C TRP A 72 -2.98 -12.71 -15.78
N GLU A 73 -2.52 -13.91 -16.14
CA GLU A 73 -3.08 -15.18 -15.65
C GLU A 73 -2.91 -15.36 -14.14
N ALA A 74 -1.75 -14.96 -13.60
CA ALA A 74 -1.45 -15.08 -12.18
C ALA A 74 -2.28 -14.14 -11.29
N GLU A 75 -2.57 -12.94 -11.79
CA GLU A 75 -3.18 -11.86 -10.99
C GLU A 75 -4.65 -11.62 -11.29
N CYS A 76 -5.09 -11.96 -12.49
CA CYS A 76 -6.48 -11.90 -12.93
C CYS A 76 -7.00 -13.30 -13.24
N PRO A 77 -7.01 -14.24 -12.27
CA PRO A 77 -7.66 -15.52 -12.47
C PRO A 77 -9.13 -15.24 -12.81
N ALA A 78 -9.59 -15.75 -13.95
CA ALA A 78 -10.93 -15.51 -14.46
C ALA A 78 -11.94 -15.64 -13.32
N THR A 79 -12.51 -14.52 -12.89
CA THR A 79 -13.60 -14.52 -11.91
C THR A 79 -14.75 -15.29 -12.52
N SER A 80 -14.92 -16.52 -12.07
CA SER A 80 -16.12 -17.34 -12.24
C SER A 80 -17.29 -16.75 -11.46
#